data_AF-A0A914VF97-F1
#
_entry.id   AF-A0A914VF97-F1
#
_cell.length_a   1.000
_cell.length_b   1.000
_cell.length_c   1.000
_cell.angle_alpha   90.00
_cell.angle_beta   90.00
_cell.angle_gamma   90.00
#
_symmetry.space_group_name_H-M   'P 1'
#
loop_
_entity.id
_entity.type
_entity.pdbx_description
1 polymer ?
#
loop_
_entity_poly.entity_id
_entity_poly.type
_entity_poly.pdbx_seq_one_letter_code
_entity_poly.pdbx_strand_id
1 'polypeptide(L)'
;MRFLPIFTALRQGANPPPLSPGLGTVDGGSAINDDKILMACLSLCSDPTLRGDMQDLKTESLRVKRNLVLLTEDRALNIKAVAKNVPVRTVPSFARWAHLI
;
A
#
# COMPACT_ATOMS: atom_id res chain seq x y z
N MET A 1 -31.84 -3.96 -10.94
CA MET A 1 -31.51 -2.91 -9.94
C MET A 1 -32.01 -3.37 -8.58
N ARG A 2 -31.11 -3.71 -7.65
CA ARG A 2 -31.44 -4.05 -6.26
C ARG A 2 -30.41 -3.38 -5.35
N PHE A 3 -30.80 -2.27 -4.74
CA PHE A 3 -30.09 -1.66 -3.62
C PHE A 3 -30.60 -2.34 -2.34
N LEU A 4 -29.69 -2.89 -1.53
CA LEU A 4 -29.96 -3.30 -0.15
C LEU A 4 -29.52 -2.16 0.78
N PRO A 5 -30.33 -1.82 1.79
CA PRO A 5 -30.10 -0.66 2.66
C PRO A 5 -29.09 -0.97 3.75
N ILE A 6 -28.09 -0.10 3.84
CA ILE A 6 -27.20 0.08 4.99
C ILE A 6 -28.02 0.79 6.08
N PHE A 7 -27.77 0.45 7.35
CA PHE A 7 -28.33 1.05 8.57
C PHE A 7 -29.69 0.53 9.04
N THR A 8 -29.69 -0.64 9.67
CA THR A 8 -30.62 -0.94 10.78
C THR A 8 -29.93 -1.88 11.78
N ALA A 9 -29.16 -1.30 12.70
CA ALA A 9 -28.76 -1.97 13.95
C ALA A 9 -28.19 -0.96 14.95
N LEU A 10 -28.98 0.05 15.33
CA LEU A 10 -28.71 0.83 16.54
C LEU A 10 -29.98 0.93 17.37
N ARG A 11 -30.46 -0.20 17.90
CA ARG A 11 -31.41 -0.20 19.02
C ARG A 11 -31.47 -1.56 19.70
N GLN A 12 -30.55 -1.81 20.64
CA GLN A 12 -30.80 -2.61 21.83
C GLN A 12 -29.62 -2.42 22.79
N GLY A 13 -29.89 -1.82 23.94
CA GLY A 13 -28.91 -1.64 25.02
C GLY A 13 -28.60 -2.97 25.71
N ALA A 14 -27.71 -3.74 25.11
CA ALA A 14 -27.05 -4.87 25.76
C ALA A 14 -25.57 -4.52 25.91
N ASN A 15 -25.09 -4.50 27.15
CA ASN A 15 -23.70 -4.25 27.48
C ASN A 15 -22.83 -5.36 26.83
N PRO A 16 -21.85 -5.04 25.96
CA PRO A 16 -21.00 -6.07 25.37
C PRO A 16 -20.18 -6.76 26.46
N PRO A 17 -19.97 -8.08 26.37
CA PRO A 17 -19.10 -8.79 27.32
C PRO A 17 -17.68 -8.21 27.26
N PRO A 18 -16.92 -8.22 28.37
CA PRO A 18 -15.55 -7.73 28.37
C PRO A 18 -14.73 -8.57 27.39
N LEU A 19 -14.30 -7.93 26.30
CA LEU A 19 -13.35 -8.51 25.36
C LEU A 19 -12.08 -8.86 26.13
N SER A 20 -11.64 -10.11 25.98
CA SER A 20 -10.42 -10.67 26.56
C SER A 20 -9.23 -9.71 26.43
N PRO A 21 -8.28 -9.67 27.39
CA PRO A 21 -7.06 -8.88 27.25
C PRO A 21 -6.13 -9.62 26.28
N GLY A 22 -6.42 -9.49 24.98
CA GLY A 22 -5.74 -10.17 23.91
C GLY A 22 -5.38 -9.20 22.81
N LEU A 23 -4.19 -8.62 22.93
CA LEU A 23 -3.38 -8.07 21.85
C LEU A 23 -3.82 -6.71 21.26
N GLY A 24 -3.16 -5.65 21.75
CA GLY A 24 -2.79 -4.53 20.89
C GLY A 24 -3.43 -3.17 21.19
N THR A 25 -3.16 -2.59 22.36
CA THR A 25 -3.29 -1.14 22.54
C THR A 25 -1.92 -0.51 22.72
N VAL A 26 -1.28 -0.09 21.63
CA VAL A 26 -0.50 1.18 21.52
C VAL A 26 0.02 1.37 20.09
N ASP A 27 -0.22 2.55 19.53
CA ASP A 27 0.41 3.16 18.33
C ASP A 27 0.04 2.63 16.91
N GLY A 28 -1.15 2.05 16.75
CA GLY A 28 -1.53 1.37 15.50
C GLY A 28 -1.87 2.24 14.28
N GLY A 29 -2.19 3.53 14.42
CA GLY A 29 -2.72 4.32 13.30
C GLY A 29 -1.74 4.53 12.14
N SER A 30 -0.48 4.83 12.45
CA SER A 30 0.56 5.09 11.45
C SER A 30 1.03 3.79 10.78
N ALA A 31 1.23 2.73 11.56
CA ALA A 31 1.55 1.41 11.01
C ALA A 31 0.45 0.88 10.08
N ILE A 32 -0.82 1.06 10.45
CA ILE A 32 -1.98 0.68 9.62
C ILE A 32 -2.01 1.49 8.32
N ASN A 33 -1.70 2.79 8.37
CA ASN A 33 -1.72 3.63 7.18
C ASN A 33 -0.56 3.31 6.23
N ASP A 34 0.65 3.11 6.76
CA ASP A 34 1.81 2.66 5.99
C ASP A 34 1.49 1.35 5.25
N ASP A 35 0.92 0.38 5.95
CA ASP A 35 0.59 -0.91 5.36
C ASP A 35 -0.49 -0.78 4.28
N LYS A 36 -1.50 0.07 4.48
CA LYS A 36 -2.51 0.37 3.44
C LYS A 36 -1.91 1.02 2.20
N ILE A 37 -1.03 2.01 2.36
CA ILE A 37 -0.36 2.69 1.25
C ILE A 37 0.49 1.68 0.46
N LEU A 38 1.27 0.86 1.16
CA LEU A 38 2.14 -0.14 0.52
C LEU A 38 1.33 -1.23 -0.19
N MET A 39 0.23 -1.70 0.39
CA MET A 39 -0.68 -2.64 -0.26
C MET A 39 -1.28 -2.03 -1.54
N ALA A 40 -1.69 -0.76 -1.51
CA ALA A 40 -2.19 -0.07 -2.70
C ALA A 40 -1.12 -0.03 -3.79
N CYS A 41 0.13 0.33 -3.48
CA CYS A 41 1.23 0.30 -4.46
C CYS A 41 1.40 -1.10 -5.08
N LEU A 42 1.43 -2.16 -4.27
CA LEU A 42 1.60 -3.52 -4.79
C LEU A 42 0.44 -3.97 -5.68
N SER A 43 -0.80 -3.54 -5.37
CA SER A 43 -1.96 -3.83 -6.22
C SER A 43 -1.82 -3.21 -7.61
N LEU A 44 -1.27 -1.99 -7.71
CA LEU A 44 -1.00 -1.30 -8.97
C LEU A 44 0.19 -1.91 -9.74
N CYS A 45 1.08 -2.63 -9.07
CA CYS A 45 2.19 -3.36 -9.71
C CYS A 45 1.78 -4.67 -10.37
N SER A 46 0.57 -5.17 -10.09
CA SER A 46 0.16 -6.54 -10.45
C SER A 46 -0.46 -6.66 -11.84
N ASP A 47 -0.33 -5.63 -12.69
CA ASP A 47 -0.87 -5.65 -14.04
C ASP A 47 -0.29 -6.85 -14.83
N PRO A 48 -1.13 -7.81 -15.24
CA PRO A 48 -0.70 -9.04 -15.89
C PRO A 48 0.02 -8.79 -17.23
N THR A 49 -0.15 -7.61 -17.83
CA THR A 49 0.54 -7.23 -19.08
C THR A 49 2.05 -7.06 -18.91
N LEU A 50 2.54 -6.84 -17.67
CA LEU A 50 3.97 -6.64 -17.36
C LEU A 50 4.71 -7.92 -16.99
N ARG A 51 3.99 -9.05 -16.90
CA ARG A 51 4.60 -10.37 -16.70
C ARG A 51 5.29 -10.91 -17.95
N GLY A 52 5.08 -10.26 -19.11
CA GLY A 52 5.55 -10.70 -20.42
C GLY A 52 7.06 -10.65 -20.66
N ASP A 53 7.86 -10.13 -19.72
CA ASP A 53 9.30 -9.92 -19.91
C ASP A 53 10.18 -10.83 -19.03
N MET A 54 9.60 -11.88 -18.43
CA MET A 54 10.34 -12.83 -17.57
C MET A 54 11.07 -13.94 -18.35
N GLN A 55 11.10 -13.89 -19.69
CA GLN A 55 11.55 -15.02 -20.51
C GLN A 55 12.98 -14.95 -21.05
N ASP A 56 13.79 -13.95 -20.68
CA ASP A 56 15.23 -13.91 -20.99
C ASP A 56 16.08 -14.33 -19.78
N LEU A 57 15.84 -15.54 -19.31
CA LEU A 57 16.64 -16.21 -18.27
C LEU A 57 17.86 -16.88 -18.90
N LYS A 58 18.86 -16.10 -19.26
CA LYS A 58 20.24 -16.59 -19.35
C LYS A 58 21.22 -15.46 -19.04
N THR A 59 21.58 -15.34 -17.77
CA THR A 59 22.76 -14.58 -17.27
C THR A 59 22.59 -13.09 -16.99
N GLU A 60 21.41 -12.50 -17.16
CA GLU A 60 21.18 -11.08 -16.83
C GLU A 60 20.36 -10.96 -15.53
N SER A 61 20.77 -10.03 -14.65
CA SER A 61 20.09 -9.72 -13.38
C SER A 61 18.56 -9.70 -13.55
N LEU A 62 17.82 -10.41 -12.70
CA LEU A 62 16.35 -10.38 -12.68
C LEU A 62 15.85 -8.94 -12.46
N ARG A 63 15.49 -8.24 -13.54
CA ARG A 63 15.00 -6.86 -13.49
C ARG A 63 13.48 -6.87 -13.26
N VAL A 64 13.05 -6.33 -12.13
CA VAL A 64 11.63 -6.13 -11.83
C VAL A 64 11.20 -4.78 -12.39
N LYS A 65 10.41 -4.77 -13.47
CA LYS A 65 9.77 -3.54 -13.99
C LYS A 65 8.61 -3.13 -13.07
N ARG A 66 8.54 -1.83 -12.74
CA ARG A 66 7.49 -1.24 -11.89
C ARG A 66 6.95 0.02 -12.58
N ASN A 67 5.66 0.05 -12.89
CA ASN A 67 4.98 1.19 -13.52
C ASN A 67 4.44 2.21 -12.51
N LEU A 68 5.07 2.31 -11.34
CA LEU A 68 4.67 3.25 -10.31
C LEU A 68 5.86 3.79 -9.54
N VAL A 69 5.64 4.93 -8.90
CA VAL A 69 6.56 5.51 -7.90
C VAL A 69 5.74 6.00 -6.72
N LEU A 70 6.18 5.68 -5.52
CA LEU A 70 5.62 6.24 -4.28
C LEU A 70 6.25 7.61 -4.04
N LEU A 71 5.42 8.63 -3.86
CA LEU A 71 5.86 9.97 -3.52
C LEU A 71 5.76 10.18 -2.02
N THR A 72 6.90 10.30 -1.34
CA THR A 72 6.94 10.57 0.11
C THR A 72 8.25 11.23 0.51
N GLU A 73 8.19 12.04 1.56
CA GLU A 73 9.35 12.58 2.28
C GLU A 73 9.61 11.83 3.61
N ASP A 74 8.69 10.94 4.00
CA ASP A 74 8.82 10.12 5.21
C ASP A 74 9.89 9.04 5.02
N ARG A 75 10.91 9.08 5.87
CA ARG A 75 12.04 8.15 5.84
C ARG A 75 11.65 6.72 6.22
N ALA A 76 10.77 6.54 7.20
CA ALA A 76 10.36 5.21 7.66
C ALA A 76 9.52 4.50 6.59
N LEU A 77 8.59 5.22 5.96
CA LEU A 77 7.79 4.69 4.85
C LEU A 77 8.67 4.40 3.61
N ASN A 78 9.66 5.25 3.32
CA ASN A 78 10.63 5.01 2.24
C ASN A 78 11.38 3.68 2.45
N ILE A 79 11.93 3.44 3.65
CA ILE A 79 12.61 2.19 3.97
C ILE A 79 11.68 0.98 3.75
N LYS A 80 10.42 1.07 4.22
CA LYS A 80 9.42 0.00 4.02
C LYS A 80 9.07 -0.24 2.55
N ALA A 81 9.03 0.81 1.74
CA ALA A 81 8.76 0.73 0.31
C ALA A 81 9.93 0.11 -0.47
N VAL A 82 11.16 0.55 -0.19
CA VAL A 82 12.39 -0.01 -0.79
C VAL A 82 12.51 -1.50 -0.47
N ALA A 83 12.23 -1.93 0.76
CA ALA A 83 12.21 -3.34 1.14
C ALA A 83 11.20 -4.19 0.33
N LYS A 84 10.14 -3.55 -0.21
CA LYS A 84 9.13 -4.17 -1.08
C LYS A 84 9.40 -3.93 -2.58
N ASN A 85 10.59 -3.46 -2.93
CA ASN A 85 11.01 -3.06 -4.29
C ASN A 85 10.13 -1.96 -4.93
N VAL A 86 9.42 -1.17 -4.11
CA VAL A 86 8.59 -0.06 -4.60
C VAL A 86 9.50 1.15 -4.83
N PRO A 87 9.55 1.71 -6.05
CA PRO A 87 10.33 2.92 -6.32
C PRO A 87 9.80 4.10 -5.50
N VAL A 88 10.69 4.93 -4.94
CA VAL A 88 10.32 6.08 -4.10
C VAL A 88 11.02 7.35 -4.57
N ARG A 89 10.32 8.48 -4.57
CA ARG A 89 10.88 9.83 -4.76
C ARG A 89 10.18 10.83 -3.86
N THR A 90 10.81 11.98 -3.61
CA THR A 90 10.10 13.13 -3.04
C THR A 90 9.27 13.82 -4.12
N VAL A 91 8.24 14.57 -3.72
CA VAL A 91 7.38 15.31 -4.65
C VAL A 91 8.20 16.29 -5.52
N PRO A 92 9.11 17.13 -4.98
CA PRO A 92 9.89 18.05 -5.81
C PRO A 92 10.87 17.34 -6.75
N SER A 93 11.45 16.21 -6.31
CA SER A 93 12.35 15.40 -7.13
C SER A 93 11.61 14.77 -8.32
N PHE A 94 10.38 14.28 -8.08
CA PHE A 94 9.55 13.74 -9.14
C PHE A 94 9.06 14.81 -10.11
N ALA A 95 8.67 15.98 -9.62
CA ALA A 95 8.25 17.09 -10.46
C ALA A 95 9.36 17.56 -11.41
N ARG A 96 10.62 17.66 -10.94
CA ARG A 96 11.79 17.93 -11.80
C ARG A 96 12.04 16.83 -12.83
N TRP A 97 11.90 15.56 -12.43
CA TRP A 97 12.03 14.41 -13.35
C TRP A 97 10.96 14.44 -14.45
N ALA A 98 9.74 14.87 -14.10
CA ALA A 98 8.62 15.00 -15.02
C ALA A 98 8.61 16.31 -15.81
N HIS A 99 9.61 17.18 -15.64
CA HIS A 99 9.67 18.52 -16.27
C HIS A 99 8.43 19.38 -16.02
N LEU A 100 7.83 19.25 -14.83
CA LEU A 100 6.67 20.06 -14.41
C LEU A 100 7.09 21.36 -13.71
N ILE A 101 8.34 21.42 -13.26
CA ILE A 101 8.99 22.55 -12.59
C ILE A 101 10.46 22.64 -13.03
#